data_AF-A0A1W9SSX1-F1
#
_entry.id   AF-A0A1W9SSX1-F1
#
_cell.length_a   1.000
_cell.length_b   1.000
_cell.length_c   1.000
_cell.angle_alpha   90.00
_cell.angle_beta   90.00
_cell.angle_gamma   90.00
#
_symmetry.space_group_name_H-M   'P 1'
#
loop_
_entity.id
_entity.type
_entity.pdbx_description
1 polymer ?
#
loop_
_entity_poly.entity_id
_entity_poly.type
_entity_poly.pdbx_seq_one_letter_code
_entity_poly.pdbx_strand_id
1 'polypeptide(L)'
;MIQLLRHKLIKYLRFFFNKTKYLLVPKTKYLEDKYFSYAEYVCGGGMLEKGNIYVWDYVIQKLDKKSNILEIGSFVGLSTVIITYLSKKYKKDINFYNVDFWKLQDDNKDFFDKELKFKEYNEFVKKTYINNLIFFHSKDLPYSIHDTSQSFFLSKEKDEELTDIFNRKVKLPEKFDFCFIDGDHSYDGAKLDFLNVNKHLNKGAYILFDDSSDGSGFGGINKLMSEVLKNPNFKLIMKNPNYLFQKIK
;
A
#
# COMPACT_ATOMS: atom_id res chain seq x y z
N MET A 1 -6.21 -44.75 -29.77
CA MET A 1 -6.24 -43.55 -30.65
C MET A 1 -7.13 -42.41 -30.09
N ILE A 2 -8.38 -42.70 -29.68
CA ILE A 2 -9.34 -41.69 -29.17
C ILE A 2 -8.88 -40.98 -27.88
N GLN A 3 -8.23 -41.71 -26.97
CA GLN A 3 -7.74 -41.14 -25.69
C GLN A 3 -6.61 -40.11 -25.88
N LEU A 4 -5.74 -40.32 -26.88
CA LEU A 4 -4.63 -39.42 -27.20
C LEU A 4 -5.14 -38.11 -27.81
N LEU A 5 -6.18 -38.18 -28.65
CA LEU A 5 -6.85 -37.02 -29.25
C LEU A 5 -7.58 -36.18 -28.19
N ARG A 6 -8.27 -36.82 -27.23
CA ARG A 6 -8.89 -36.12 -26.09
C ARG A 6 -7.86 -35.36 -25.24
N HIS A 7 -6.72 -35.97 -24.96
CA HIS A 7 -5.69 -35.31 -24.15
C HIS A 7 -5.07 -34.10 -24.85
N LYS A 8 -4.80 -34.18 -26.16
CA LYS A 8 -4.31 -33.05 -26.95
C LYS A 8 -5.34 -31.92 -27.02
N LEU A 9 -6.62 -32.23 -27.20
CA LEU A 9 -7.70 -31.24 -27.26
C LEU A 9 -7.86 -30.48 -25.93
N ILE A 10 -7.81 -31.18 -24.78
CA ILE A 10 -7.87 -30.56 -23.45
C ILE A 10 -6.68 -29.63 -23.21
N LYS A 11 -5.47 -30.03 -23.64
CA LYS A 11 -4.26 -29.20 -23.52
C LYS A 11 -4.35 -27.94 -24.39
N TYR A 12 -4.89 -28.09 -25.61
CA TYR A 12 -5.09 -26.97 -26.53
C TYR A 12 -6.17 -26.00 -26.04
N LEU A 13 -7.28 -26.52 -25.52
CA LEU A 13 -8.33 -25.72 -24.89
C LEU A 13 -7.81 -24.99 -23.66
N ARG A 14 -7.07 -25.64 -22.75
CA ARG A 14 -6.42 -24.96 -21.61
C ARG A 14 -5.47 -23.85 -22.05
N PHE A 15 -4.67 -24.09 -23.08
CA PHE A 15 -3.78 -23.08 -23.64
C PHE A 15 -4.56 -21.87 -24.19
N PHE A 16 -5.63 -22.11 -24.94
CA PHE A 16 -6.48 -21.05 -25.48
C PHE A 16 -7.22 -20.28 -24.36
N PHE A 17 -7.82 -20.98 -23.39
CA PHE A 17 -8.51 -20.38 -22.25
C PHE A 17 -7.58 -19.54 -21.37
N ASN A 18 -6.34 -20.00 -21.16
CA ASN A 18 -5.33 -19.22 -20.44
C ASN A 18 -4.93 -17.99 -21.24
N LYS A 19 -4.73 -18.10 -22.57
CA LYS A 19 -4.37 -16.96 -23.43
C LYS A 19 -5.48 -15.92 -23.53
N THR A 20 -6.75 -16.34 -23.56
CA THR A 20 -7.91 -15.43 -23.55
C THR A 20 -8.12 -14.77 -22.19
N LYS A 21 -7.76 -15.42 -21.06
CA LYS A 21 -7.77 -14.77 -19.74
C LYS A 21 -6.87 -13.54 -19.71
N TYR A 22 -5.67 -13.61 -20.30
CA TYR A 22 -4.75 -12.47 -20.36
C TYR A 22 -5.23 -11.32 -21.25
N LEU A 23 -6.04 -11.60 -22.28
CA LEU A 23 -6.65 -10.57 -23.13
C LEU A 23 -7.82 -9.83 -22.47
N LEU A 24 -8.37 -10.39 -21.38
CA LEU A 24 -9.50 -9.82 -20.64
C LEU A 24 -9.07 -9.10 -19.36
N VAL A 25 -7.78 -9.13 -18.98
CA VAL A 25 -7.28 -8.32 -17.87
C VAL A 25 -7.21 -6.87 -18.34
N PRO A 26 -7.90 -5.92 -17.66
CA PRO A 26 -7.79 -4.51 -17.99
C PRO A 26 -6.32 -4.10 -17.99
N LYS A 27 -5.87 -3.41 -19.05
CA LYS A 27 -4.52 -2.89 -19.12
C LYS A 27 -4.30 -1.92 -17.94
N THR A 28 -3.25 -2.14 -17.16
CA THR A 28 -2.83 -1.22 -16.11
C THR A 28 -2.65 0.17 -16.69
N LYS A 29 -3.29 1.14 -16.06
CA LYS A 29 -3.16 2.56 -16.35
C LYS A 29 -1.99 3.12 -15.55
N TYR A 30 -1.23 3.96 -16.20
CA TYR A 30 -0.11 4.68 -15.61
C TYR A 30 -0.38 6.17 -15.68
N LEU A 31 0.14 6.90 -14.70
CA LEU A 31 0.16 8.35 -14.73
C LEU A 31 1.59 8.80 -15.01
N GLU A 32 1.76 9.66 -16.01
CA GLU A 32 3.05 10.21 -16.36
C GLU A 32 3.22 11.59 -15.72
N ASP A 33 4.26 11.73 -14.92
CA ASP A 33 4.72 13.00 -14.36
C ASP A 33 6.23 12.89 -14.14
N LYS A 34 7.00 13.91 -14.55
CA LYS A 34 8.45 13.91 -14.37
C LYS A 34 8.84 13.83 -12.90
N TYR A 35 7.97 14.32 -12.00
CA TYR A 35 8.18 14.22 -10.56
C TYR A 35 8.30 12.76 -10.10
N PHE A 36 7.48 11.84 -10.64
CA PHE A 36 7.50 10.44 -10.23
C PHE A 36 8.81 9.76 -10.60
N SER A 37 9.31 9.99 -11.82
CA SER A 37 10.61 9.46 -12.25
C SER A 37 11.77 10.01 -11.40
N TYR A 38 11.69 11.28 -11.03
CA TYR A 38 12.70 11.90 -10.15
C TYR A 38 12.64 11.35 -8.73
N ALA A 39 11.45 11.18 -8.16
CA ALA A 39 11.26 10.55 -6.86
C ALA A 39 11.75 9.10 -6.85
N GLU A 40 11.41 8.30 -7.86
CA GLU A 40 11.87 6.91 -8.03
C GLU A 40 13.40 6.85 -8.09
N TYR A 41 14.03 7.76 -8.83
CA TYR A 41 15.49 7.83 -8.94
C TYR A 41 16.16 8.20 -7.60
N VAL A 42 15.68 9.25 -6.92
CA VAL A 42 16.29 9.75 -5.68
C VAL A 42 16.06 8.79 -4.51
N CYS A 43 14.85 8.24 -4.39
CA CYS A 43 14.53 7.30 -3.32
C CYS A 43 15.27 5.95 -3.46
N GLY A 44 16.00 5.74 -4.56
CA GLY A 44 16.84 4.57 -4.78
C GLY A 44 16.10 3.38 -5.40
N GLY A 45 14.96 3.62 -6.04
CA GLY A 45 14.05 2.57 -6.47
C GLY A 45 13.28 1.98 -5.28
N GLY A 46 11.95 1.97 -5.35
CA GLY A 46 11.10 1.23 -4.43
C GLY A 46 10.48 0.03 -5.14
N MET A 47 9.93 -0.92 -4.39
CA MET A 47 9.08 -1.99 -4.93
C MET A 47 7.67 -1.46 -5.28
N LEU A 48 7.59 -0.23 -5.79
CA LEU A 48 6.33 0.45 -6.04
C LEU A 48 5.75 0.03 -7.39
N GLU A 49 4.56 -0.56 -7.36
CA GLU A 49 3.76 -0.78 -8.56
C GLU A 49 3.27 0.56 -9.14
N LYS A 50 3.69 0.89 -10.36
CA LYS A 50 3.38 2.18 -11.02
C LYS A 50 1.88 2.41 -11.20
N GLY A 51 1.08 1.35 -11.27
CA GLY A 51 -0.37 1.43 -11.26
C GLY A 51 -0.93 2.12 -10.00
N ASN A 52 -0.29 1.97 -8.83
CA ASN A 52 -0.73 2.59 -7.57
C ASN A 52 -0.71 4.11 -7.65
N ILE A 53 0.23 4.71 -8.40
CA ILE A 53 0.29 6.17 -8.58
C ILE A 53 -0.99 6.69 -9.23
N TYR A 54 -1.51 5.98 -10.23
CA TYR A 54 -2.80 6.32 -10.84
C TYR A 54 -3.97 6.18 -9.86
N VAL A 55 -3.93 5.17 -8.98
CA VAL A 55 -4.94 4.98 -7.94
C VAL A 55 -4.91 6.14 -6.93
N TRP A 56 -3.73 6.51 -6.43
CA TRP A 56 -3.57 7.63 -5.51
C TRP A 56 -4.03 8.94 -6.13
N ASP A 57 -3.66 9.20 -7.39
CA ASP A 57 -4.10 10.38 -8.13
C ASP A 57 -5.64 10.45 -8.21
N TYR A 58 -6.29 9.32 -8.54
CA TYR A 58 -7.74 9.22 -8.56
C TYR A 58 -8.39 9.48 -7.19
N VAL A 59 -7.84 8.87 -6.12
CA VAL A 59 -8.38 9.00 -4.76
C VAL A 59 -8.20 10.43 -4.25
N ILE A 60 -7.00 10.97 -4.33
CA ILE A 60 -6.67 12.29 -3.77
C ILE A 60 -7.51 13.40 -4.42
N GLN A 61 -7.78 13.33 -5.73
CA GLN A 61 -8.70 14.25 -6.40
C GLN A 61 -10.10 14.25 -5.76
N LYS A 62 -10.58 13.06 -5.36
CA LYS A 62 -11.92 12.83 -4.83
C LYS A 62 -12.06 13.03 -3.32
N LEU A 63 -10.96 13.11 -2.58
CA LEU A 63 -10.99 13.45 -1.16
C LEU A 63 -11.56 14.86 -0.95
N ASP A 64 -12.11 15.11 0.23
CA ASP A 64 -12.52 16.46 0.61
C ASP A 64 -11.32 17.40 0.72
N LYS A 65 -11.59 18.71 0.85
CA LYS A 65 -10.51 19.69 1.00
C LYS A 65 -9.63 19.37 2.22
N LYS A 66 -10.23 18.88 3.30
CA LYS A 66 -9.56 18.45 4.52
C LYS A 66 -9.81 16.97 4.74
N SER A 67 -8.75 16.17 4.83
CA SER A 67 -8.88 14.71 4.97
C SER A 67 -7.71 14.11 5.75
N ASN A 68 -7.93 12.95 6.33
CA ASN A 68 -6.91 12.19 7.04
C ASN A 68 -6.51 10.95 6.21
N ILE A 69 -5.21 10.77 5.95
CA ILE A 69 -4.67 9.63 5.22
C ILE A 69 -3.81 8.77 6.13
N LEU A 70 -3.90 7.45 6.01
CA LEU A 70 -2.99 6.50 6.63
C LEU A 70 -2.25 5.66 5.58
N GLU A 71 -0.97 5.46 5.78
CA GLU A 71 -0.16 4.45 5.11
C GLU A 71 0.42 3.46 6.13
N ILE A 72 0.30 2.17 5.86
CA ILE A 72 0.91 1.09 6.65
C ILE A 72 1.99 0.45 5.79
N GLY A 73 3.24 0.49 6.25
CA GLY A 73 4.40 0.12 5.44
C GLY A 73 4.80 1.28 4.54
N SER A 74 5.99 1.81 4.77
CA SER A 74 6.50 3.00 4.07
C SER A 74 7.92 2.79 3.53
N PHE A 75 8.66 1.80 4.06
CA PHE A 75 9.99 1.43 3.62
C PHE A 75 10.92 2.66 3.50
N VAL A 76 11.48 2.94 2.31
CA VAL A 76 12.31 4.13 2.05
C VAL A 76 11.51 5.39 1.66
N GLY A 77 10.18 5.32 1.65
CA GLY A 77 9.28 6.47 1.61
C GLY A 77 8.86 6.93 0.21
N LEU A 78 9.05 6.12 -0.84
CA LEU A 78 8.70 6.50 -2.21
C LEU A 78 7.18 6.78 -2.36
N SER A 79 6.34 5.89 -1.85
CA SER A 79 4.88 6.05 -1.80
C SER A 79 4.49 7.29 -0.98
N THR A 80 5.07 7.45 0.20
CA THR A 80 4.84 8.61 1.09
C THR A 80 5.15 9.94 0.38
N VAL A 81 6.28 10.02 -0.32
CA VAL A 81 6.68 11.21 -1.11
C VAL A 81 5.67 11.48 -2.22
N ILE A 82 5.27 10.46 -2.99
CA ILE A 82 4.33 10.65 -4.10
C ILE A 82 2.95 11.06 -3.61
N ILE A 83 2.42 10.43 -2.55
CA ILE A 83 1.12 10.78 -1.96
C ILE A 83 1.15 12.23 -1.44
N THR A 84 2.23 12.63 -0.76
CA THR A 84 2.41 14.00 -0.27
C THR A 84 2.45 15.01 -1.42
N TYR A 85 3.18 14.71 -2.49
CA TYR A 85 3.22 15.53 -3.70
C TYR A 85 1.84 15.68 -4.34
N LEU A 86 1.10 14.59 -4.54
CA LEU A 86 -0.24 14.60 -5.14
C LEU A 86 -1.22 15.43 -4.29
N SER A 87 -1.13 15.33 -2.97
CA SER A 87 -1.94 16.13 -2.04
C SER A 87 -1.74 17.63 -2.26
N LYS A 88 -0.48 18.07 -2.43
CA LYS A 88 -0.14 19.46 -2.75
C LYS A 88 -0.58 19.86 -4.15
N LYS A 89 -0.37 19.00 -5.14
CA LYS A 89 -0.79 19.22 -6.54
C LYS A 89 -2.28 19.54 -6.63
N TYR A 90 -3.09 18.83 -5.84
CA TYR A 90 -4.54 19.03 -5.76
C TYR A 90 -5.01 20.00 -4.66
N LYS A 91 -4.08 20.72 -4.01
CA LYS A 91 -4.36 21.72 -2.96
C LYS A 91 -5.24 21.18 -1.84
N LYS A 92 -4.97 19.93 -1.43
CA LYS A 92 -5.63 19.26 -0.32
C LYS A 92 -4.90 19.56 0.98
N ASP A 93 -5.65 19.86 2.03
CA ASP A 93 -5.19 20.02 3.41
C ASP A 93 -5.25 18.65 4.09
N ILE A 94 -4.17 17.88 3.96
CA ILE A 94 -4.15 16.48 4.40
C ILE A 94 -3.33 16.34 5.68
N ASN A 95 -3.95 15.73 6.70
CA ASN A 95 -3.20 15.14 7.79
C ASN A 95 -2.75 13.74 7.36
N PHE A 96 -1.48 13.61 7.00
CA PHE A 96 -0.95 12.34 6.52
C PHE A 96 -0.17 11.64 7.64
N TYR A 97 -0.60 10.43 7.98
CA TYR A 97 0.01 9.56 8.97
C TYR A 97 0.60 8.35 8.24
N ASN A 98 1.74 7.87 8.71
CA ASN A 98 2.22 6.56 8.33
C ASN A 98 2.80 5.81 9.53
N VAL A 99 2.80 4.49 9.43
CA VAL A 99 3.36 3.60 10.43
C VAL A 99 4.24 2.56 9.74
N ASP A 100 5.47 2.42 10.23
CA ASP A 100 6.39 1.40 9.78
C ASP A 100 7.29 1.00 10.97
N PHE A 101 7.61 -0.28 11.05
CA PHE A 101 8.51 -0.81 12.08
C PHE A 101 9.98 -0.70 11.66
N TRP A 102 10.26 -0.37 10.39
CA TRP A 102 11.57 -0.33 9.74
C TRP A 102 12.46 -1.51 10.11
N LYS A 103 11.84 -2.68 10.30
CA LYS A 103 12.50 -3.93 10.62
C LYS A 103 12.03 -4.97 9.64
N LEU A 104 12.96 -5.52 8.86
CA LEU A 104 12.68 -6.72 8.09
C LEU A 104 12.22 -7.83 9.02
N GLN A 105 11.13 -8.51 8.64
CA GLN A 105 10.71 -9.72 9.33
C GLN A 105 11.76 -10.82 9.08
N ASP A 106 12.03 -11.62 10.13
CA ASP A 106 13.13 -12.59 10.21
C ASP A 106 13.09 -13.71 9.15
N ASP A 107 12.02 -13.79 8.36
CA ASP A 107 11.77 -14.82 7.36
C ASP A 107 12.56 -14.58 6.06
N ASN A 108 13.17 -13.40 5.90
CA ASN A 108 14.00 -13.02 4.76
C ASN A 108 15.51 -13.31 4.96
N LYS A 109 15.86 -14.30 5.78
CA LYS A 109 17.26 -14.71 6.02
C LYS A 109 18.03 -15.09 4.76
N ASP A 110 17.33 -15.56 3.73
CA ASP A 110 17.94 -15.96 2.46
C ASP A 110 18.18 -14.79 1.50
N PHE A 111 17.66 -13.58 1.82
CA PHE A 111 17.78 -12.41 0.95
C PHE A 111 19.10 -11.64 1.16
N PHE A 112 19.75 -11.81 2.32
CA PHE A 112 20.96 -11.09 2.67
C PHE A 112 22.16 -12.05 2.73
N ASP A 113 23.21 -11.68 2.00
CA ASP A 113 24.51 -12.33 2.12
C ASP A 113 25.06 -12.14 3.54
N LYS A 114 25.96 -13.03 3.97
CA LYS A 114 26.57 -13.07 5.31
C LYS A 114 27.24 -11.75 5.74
N GLU A 115 27.53 -10.87 4.78
CA GLU A 115 28.21 -9.60 4.99
C GLU A 115 27.31 -8.48 5.52
N LEU A 116 26.00 -8.50 5.24
CA LEU A 116 25.10 -7.43 5.69
C LEU A 116 24.35 -7.82 6.97
N LYS A 117 24.55 -7.04 8.04
CA LYS A 117 23.80 -7.26 9.28
C LYS A 117 22.42 -6.64 9.16
N PHE A 118 21.38 -7.40 9.52
CA PHE A 118 19.98 -6.94 9.56
C PHE A 118 19.78 -5.59 10.25
N LYS A 119 20.46 -5.37 11.38
CA LYS A 119 20.38 -4.10 12.11
C LYS A 119 20.89 -2.92 11.28
N GLU A 120 22.01 -3.09 10.57
CA GLU A 120 22.60 -2.04 9.74
C GLU A 120 21.69 -1.71 8.55
N TYR A 121 21.06 -2.73 7.94
CA TYR A 121 20.06 -2.54 6.90
C TYR A 121 18.83 -1.76 7.39
N ASN A 122 18.25 -2.16 8.54
CA ASN A 122 17.07 -1.51 9.10
C ASN A 122 17.32 -0.02 9.41
N GLU A 123 18.46 0.29 10.03
CA GLU A 123 18.88 1.68 10.27
C GLU A 123 19.12 2.44 8.97
N PHE A 124 19.71 1.78 7.95
CA PHE A 124 19.91 2.38 6.64
C PHE A 124 18.59 2.72 5.94
N VAL A 125 17.61 1.81 5.94
CA VAL A 125 16.28 2.03 5.36
C VAL A 125 15.58 3.18 6.06
N LYS A 126 15.54 3.18 7.40
CA LYS A 126 14.90 4.26 8.17
C LYS A 126 15.58 5.62 7.95
N LYS A 127 16.92 5.64 7.92
CA LYS A 127 17.67 6.87 7.63
C LYS A 127 17.40 7.37 6.21
N THR A 128 17.31 6.47 5.25
CA THR A 128 16.96 6.79 3.85
C THR A 128 15.54 7.37 3.77
N TYR A 129 14.57 6.77 4.46
CA TYR A 129 13.22 7.30 4.60
C TYR A 129 13.20 8.75 5.10
N ILE A 130 13.88 9.01 6.22
CA ILE A 130 13.99 10.35 6.82
C ILE A 130 14.60 11.35 5.83
N ASN A 131 15.72 10.98 5.19
CA ASN A 131 16.40 11.85 4.23
C ASN A 131 15.51 12.18 3.03
N ASN A 132 14.78 11.19 2.50
CA ASN A 132 13.87 11.38 1.38
C ASN A 132 12.74 12.36 1.75
N LEU A 133 12.12 12.21 2.92
CA LEU A 133 11.07 13.13 3.36
C LEU A 133 11.59 14.56 3.55
N ILE A 134 12.77 14.73 4.17
CA ILE A 134 13.37 16.05 4.35
C ILE A 134 13.68 16.68 2.99
N PHE A 135 14.28 15.91 2.08
CA PHE A 135 14.65 16.36 0.75
C PHE A 135 13.44 16.85 -0.06
N PHE A 136 12.36 16.07 -0.10
CA PHE A 136 11.19 16.40 -0.91
C PHE A 136 10.19 17.33 -0.20
N HIS A 137 10.04 17.21 1.12
CA HIS A 137 8.89 17.74 1.85
C HIS A 137 9.23 18.30 3.25
N SER A 138 10.43 18.85 3.45
CA SER A 138 10.86 19.46 4.74
C SER A 138 9.86 20.39 5.44
N LYS A 139 8.96 21.05 4.70
CA LYS A 139 7.93 21.96 5.25
C LYS A 139 6.58 21.30 5.55
N ASP A 140 6.33 20.11 5.03
CA ASP A 140 5.03 19.43 5.08
C ASP A 140 5.24 17.93 5.36
N LEU A 141 5.94 17.64 6.46
CA LEU A 141 6.30 16.27 6.84
C LEU A 141 5.06 15.50 7.33
N PRO A 142 4.78 14.29 6.83
CA PRO A 142 3.75 13.42 7.39
C PRO A 142 4.11 13.00 8.82
N TYR A 143 3.11 12.67 9.64
CA TYR A 143 3.33 12.12 10.97
C TYR A 143 3.74 10.65 10.87
N SER A 144 5.05 10.42 10.87
CA SER A 144 5.64 9.09 10.66
C SER A 144 5.95 8.39 11.98
N ILE A 145 5.23 7.32 12.29
CA ILE A 145 5.34 6.59 13.56
C ILE A 145 6.22 5.36 13.38
N HIS A 146 7.24 5.22 14.22
CA HIS A 146 8.10 4.04 14.27
C HIS A 146 7.52 2.99 15.21
N ASP A 147 6.63 2.16 14.67
CA ASP A 147 5.96 1.09 15.41
C ASP A 147 5.41 0.03 14.45
N THR A 148 4.94 -1.08 15.00
CA THR A 148 4.07 -2.03 14.30
C THR A 148 2.68 -1.43 14.08
N SER A 149 1.98 -1.85 13.01
CA SER A 149 0.59 -1.42 12.79
C SER A 149 -0.32 -1.82 13.96
N GLN A 150 -0.08 -2.97 14.58
CA GLN A 150 -0.85 -3.46 15.72
C GLN A 150 -0.72 -2.52 16.93
N SER A 151 0.51 -2.17 17.32
CA SER A 151 0.74 -1.25 18.44
C SER A 151 0.21 0.16 18.13
N PHE A 152 0.39 0.63 16.89
CA PHE A 152 -0.21 1.89 16.42
C PHE A 152 -1.73 1.93 16.63
N PHE A 153 -2.45 0.87 16.24
CA PHE A 153 -3.89 0.80 16.45
C PHE A 153 -4.26 0.58 17.93
N LEU A 154 -3.46 -0.13 18.72
CA LEU A 154 -3.69 -0.23 20.17
C LEU A 154 -3.59 1.14 20.84
N SER A 155 -2.61 1.96 20.48
CA SER A 155 -2.51 3.35 20.96
C SER A 155 -3.69 4.19 20.47
N LYS A 156 -4.16 3.97 19.23
CA LYS A 156 -5.39 4.63 18.73
C LYS A 156 -6.62 4.29 19.56
N GLU A 157 -6.78 3.05 19.98
CA GLU A 157 -7.91 2.57 20.79
C GLU A 157 -7.89 3.16 22.20
N LYS A 158 -6.68 3.36 22.75
CA LYS A 158 -6.48 4.00 24.05
C LYS A 158 -6.49 5.53 23.99
N ASP A 159 -6.66 6.09 22.80
CA ASP A 159 -6.63 7.53 22.55
C ASP A 159 -5.31 8.20 23.02
N GLU A 160 -4.21 7.45 22.91
CA GLU A 160 -2.88 7.88 23.33
C GLU A 160 -2.29 8.93 22.37
N GLU A 161 -1.50 9.85 22.93
CA GLU A 161 -0.64 10.74 22.14
C GLU A 161 0.63 10.00 21.71
N LEU A 162 0.93 10.02 20.42
CA LEU A 162 2.10 9.40 19.83
C LEU A 162 3.22 10.42 19.62
N THR A 163 4.45 9.92 19.51
CA THR A 163 5.61 10.72 19.09
C THR A 163 6.12 10.17 17.76
N ASP A 164 6.23 11.03 16.77
CA ASP A 164 6.74 10.64 15.46
C ASP A 164 8.28 10.62 15.42
N ILE A 165 8.87 10.14 14.32
CA ILE A 165 10.33 10.06 14.14
C ILE A 165 11.04 11.42 14.09
N PHE A 166 10.29 12.53 13.99
CA PHE A 166 10.77 13.90 14.02
C PHE A 166 10.55 14.57 15.39
N ASN A 167 10.22 13.77 16.42
CA ASN A 167 9.92 14.22 17.78
C ASN A 167 8.68 15.13 17.91
N ARG A 168 7.76 15.09 16.95
CA ARG A 168 6.49 15.80 17.03
C ARG A 168 5.48 14.94 17.76
N LYS A 169 4.75 15.55 18.69
CA LYS A 169 3.60 14.94 19.35
C LYS A 169 2.38 14.99 18.44
N VAL A 170 1.63 13.90 18.38
CA VAL A 170 0.44 13.83 17.54
C VAL A 170 -0.64 12.94 18.15
N LYS A 171 -1.88 13.42 18.07
CA LYS A 171 -3.07 12.63 18.35
C LYS A 171 -3.66 12.13 17.05
N LEU A 172 -3.93 10.83 16.96
CA LEU A 172 -4.51 10.23 15.76
C LEU A 172 -5.97 10.65 15.59
N PRO A 173 -6.45 10.84 14.34
CA PRO A 173 -7.82 11.23 14.08
C PRO A 173 -8.76 10.07 14.40
N GLU A 174 -10.03 10.36 14.72
CA GLU A 174 -11.03 9.33 14.99
C GLU A 174 -11.16 8.34 13.81
N LYS A 175 -11.15 8.90 12.59
CA LYS A 175 -11.32 8.17 11.34
C LYS A 175 -10.40 8.67 10.22
N PHE A 176 -10.13 7.79 9.29
CA PHE A 176 -9.37 8.04 8.05
C PHE A 176 -10.29 8.06 6.82
N ASP A 177 -9.90 8.85 5.83
CA ASP A 177 -10.60 9.04 4.55
C ASP A 177 -9.95 8.25 3.41
N PHE A 178 -8.67 7.91 3.56
CA PHE A 178 -7.97 6.99 2.69
C PHE A 178 -6.91 6.22 3.49
N CYS A 179 -6.85 4.90 3.28
CA CYS A 179 -5.80 4.04 3.81
C CYS A 179 -5.10 3.26 2.70
N PHE A 180 -3.78 3.25 2.73
CA PHE A 180 -2.94 2.41 1.88
C PHE A 180 -2.25 1.34 2.74
N ILE A 181 -2.48 0.06 2.43
CA ILE A 181 -1.90 -1.09 3.14
C ILE A 181 -0.82 -1.71 2.26
N ASP A 182 0.43 -1.59 2.70
CA ASP A 182 1.65 -2.10 2.07
C ASP A 182 2.65 -2.62 3.14
N GLY A 183 2.09 -3.22 4.20
CA GLY A 183 2.85 -3.77 5.31
C GLY A 183 3.20 -5.25 5.11
N ASP A 184 2.65 -6.10 5.96
CA ASP A 184 2.85 -7.55 5.85
C ASP A 184 1.96 -8.15 4.74
N HIS A 185 2.58 -8.81 3.76
CA HIS A 185 1.89 -9.47 2.65
C HIS A 185 1.41 -10.90 2.96
N SER A 186 1.59 -11.37 4.19
CA SER A 186 0.91 -12.57 4.69
C SER A 186 -0.61 -12.35 4.75
N TYR A 187 -1.38 -13.44 4.64
CA TYR A 187 -2.84 -13.33 4.74
C TYR A 187 -3.27 -12.80 6.11
N ASP A 188 -2.64 -13.28 7.20
CA ASP A 188 -3.03 -12.90 8.55
C ASP A 188 -2.64 -11.45 8.89
N GLY A 189 -1.44 -11.02 8.47
CA GLY A 189 -0.99 -9.63 8.60
C GLY A 189 -1.89 -8.66 7.84
N ALA A 190 -2.06 -8.88 6.53
CA ALA A 190 -2.93 -8.03 5.71
C ALA A 190 -4.39 -8.02 6.19
N LYS A 191 -4.90 -9.16 6.67
CA LYS A 191 -6.26 -9.25 7.22
C LYS A 191 -6.40 -8.49 8.52
N LEU A 192 -5.41 -8.56 9.40
CA LEU A 192 -5.40 -7.80 10.65
C LEU A 192 -5.35 -6.30 10.39
N ASP A 193 -4.49 -5.86 9.46
CA ASP A 193 -4.44 -4.46 9.02
C ASP A 193 -5.77 -4.01 8.42
N PHE A 194 -6.38 -4.81 7.57
CA PHE A 194 -7.71 -4.53 7.03
C PHE A 194 -8.76 -4.35 8.12
N LEU A 195 -8.81 -5.25 9.11
CA LEU A 195 -9.81 -5.19 10.18
C LEU A 195 -9.64 -3.93 11.03
N ASN A 196 -8.40 -3.61 11.40
CA ASN A 196 -8.08 -2.38 12.14
C ASN A 196 -8.44 -1.14 11.33
N VAL A 197 -7.99 -1.05 10.08
CA VAL A 197 -8.32 0.05 9.17
C VAL A 197 -9.83 0.19 9.02
N ASN A 198 -10.55 -0.90 8.73
CA ASN A 198 -12.00 -0.88 8.53
C ASN A 198 -12.74 -0.30 9.76
N LYS A 199 -12.27 -0.62 10.99
CA LYS A 199 -12.83 -0.05 12.22
C LYS A 199 -12.66 1.46 12.28
N HIS A 200 -11.56 1.99 11.74
CA HIS A 200 -11.24 3.43 11.73
C HIS A 200 -11.48 4.13 10.38
N LEU A 201 -12.15 3.49 9.43
CA LEU A 201 -12.40 4.07 8.12
C LEU A 201 -13.77 4.78 8.08
N ASN A 202 -13.81 6.00 7.55
CA ASN A 202 -15.07 6.75 7.32
C ASN A 202 -15.97 6.03 6.30
N LYS A 203 -17.28 6.24 6.38
CA LYS A 203 -18.16 5.86 5.26
C LYS A 203 -17.85 6.78 4.07
N GLY A 204 -17.68 6.20 2.90
CA GLY A 204 -17.24 6.88 1.67
C GLY A 204 -15.72 6.92 1.47
N ALA A 205 -14.95 6.53 2.49
CA ALA A 205 -13.49 6.50 2.42
C ALA A 205 -12.95 5.31 1.63
N TYR A 206 -11.70 5.42 1.21
CA TYR A 206 -11.04 4.47 0.32
C TYR A 206 -10.01 3.62 1.05
N ILE A 207 -9.80 2.40 0.54
CA ILE A 207 -8.73 1.50 0.99
C ILE A 207 -8.08 0.84 -0.22
N LEU A 208 -6.75 0.95 -0.31
CA LEU A 208 -5.91 0.33 -1.33
C LEU A 208 -4.98 -0.69 -0.67
N PHE A 209 -4.84 -1.85 -1.31
CA PHE A 209 -3.94 -2.91 -0.87
C PHE A 209 -2.82 -3.07 -1.89
N ASP A 210 -1.56 -2.88 -1.52
CA ASP A 210 -0.46 -3.21 -2.43
C ASP A 210 -0.40 -4.72 -2.69
N ASP A 211 0.27 -5.10 -3.77
CA ASP A 211 0.49 -6.51 -4.16
C ASP A 211 -0.76 -7.39 -4.21
N SER A 212 -1.93 -6.77 -4.40
CA SER A 212 -3.24 -7.42 -4.40
C SER A 212 -3.74 -7.80 -5.80
N SER A 213 -2.96 -7.52 -6.85
CA SER A 213 -3.34 -7.85 -8.23
C SER A 213 -3.63 -9.34 -8.43
N ASP A 214 -4.55 -9.67 -9.34
CA ASP A 214 -5.00 -11.07 -9.60
C ASP A 214 -3.87 -12.05 -9.98
N GLY A 215 -2.70 -11.53 -10.36
CA GLY A 215 -1.51 -12.31 -10.72
C GLY A 215 -0.34 -12.19 -9.73
N SER A 216 -0.53 -11.55 -8.58
CA SER A 216 0.55 -11.39 -7.60
C SER A 216 0.99 -12.74 -7.04
N GLY A 217 2.30 -12.89 -6.80
CA GLY A 217 2.87 -14.08 -6.16
C GLY A 217 2.51 -14.19 -4.68
N PHE A 218 1.97 -13.12 -4.09
CA PHE A 218 1.59 -13.01 -2.69
C PHE A 218 0.19 -13.62 -2.46
N GLY A 219 0.15 -14.96 -2.41
CA GLY A 219 -1.09 -15.72 -2.29
C GLY A 219 -1.95 -15.36 -1.06
N GLY A 220 -1.34 -14.78 -0.02
CA GLY A 220 -2.04 -14.33 1.18
C GLY A 220 -3.00 -13.17 0.92
N ILE A 221 -2.53 -12.11 0.26
CA ILE A 221 -3.34 -10.93 -0.06
C ILE A 221 -4.47 -11.28 -1.03
N ASN A 222 -4.20 -12.10 -2.05
CA ASN A 222 -5.22 -12.50 -3.03
C ASN A 222 -6.41 -13.22 -2.39
N LYS A 223 -6.14 -14.04 -1.37
CA LYS A 223 -7.20 -14.68 -0.57
C LYS A 223 -8.03 -13.63 0.17
N LEU A 224 -7.39 -12.64 0.79
CA LEU A 224 -8.10 -11.54 1.47
C LEU A 224 -8.97 -10.75 0.49
N MET A 225 -8.50 -10.44 -0.71
CA MET A 225 -9.28 -9.69 -1.71
C MET A 225 -10.60 -10.40 -2.05
N SER A 226 -10.58 -11.73 -2.11
CA SER A 226 -11.79 -12.55 -2.32
C SER A 226 -12.81 -12.42 -1.19
N GLU A 227 -12.37 -12.13 0.03
CA GLU A 227 -13.24 -11.88 1.19
C GLU A 227 -13.78 -10.45 1.17
N VAL A 228 -12.92 -9.46 0.91
CA VAL A 228 -13.32 -8.04 0.83
C VAL A 228 -14.33 -7.81 -0.29
N LEU A 229 -14.17 -8.48 -1.45
CA LEU A 229 -15.14 -8.45 -2.55
C LEU A 229 -16.54 -8.93 -2.17
N LYS A 230 -16.65 -9.86 -1.21
CA LYS A 230 -17.93 -10.40 -0.73
C LYS A 230 -18.52 -9.58 0.42
N ASN A 231 -17.75 -8.64 0.97
CA ASN A 231 -18.18 -7.84 2.10
C ASN A 231 -19.16 -6.73 1.62
N PRO A 232 -20.43 -6.73 2.06
CA PRO A 232 -21.43 -5.77 1.61
C PRO A 232 -21.19 -4.34 2.11
N ASN A 233 -20.19 -4.13 2.98
CA ASN A 233 -19.77 -2.81 3.44
C ASN A 233 -18.73 -2.17 2.50
N PHE A 234 -18.23 -2.91 1.50
CA PHE A 234 -17.25 -2.41 0.55
C PHE A 234 -17.74 -2.55 -0.89
N LYS A 235 -17.35 -1.57 -1.71
CA LYS A 235 -17.54 -1.56 -3.15
C LYS A 235 -16.17 -1.52 -3.83
N LEU A 236 -15.92 -2.44 -4.76
CA LEU A 236 -14.75 -2.35 -5.63
C LEU A 236 -14.87 -1.12 -6.53
N ILE A 237 -13.86 -0.25 -6.51
CA ILE A 237 -13.81 0.95 -7.33
C ILE A 237 -12.94 0.73 -8.55
N MET A 238 -11.75 0.13 -8.37
CA MET A 238 -10.86 -0.23 -9.48
C MET A 238 -9.89 -1.35 -9.11
N LYS A 239 -9.35 -1.96 -10.15
CA LYS A 239 -8.15 -2.80 -10.10
C LYS A 239 -7.10 -2.17 -11.02
N ASN A 240 -6.02 -1.61 -10.46
CA ASN A 240 -4.99 -0.95 -11.27
C ASN A 240 -3.55 -1.00 -10.71
N PRO A 241 -2.86 -2.13 -10.87
CA PRO A 241 -3.44 -3.46 -11.00
C PRO A 241 -4.05 -3.92 -9.66
N ASN A 242 -3.66 -3.26 -8.58
CA ASN A 242 -4.08 -3.50 -7.21
C ASN A 242 -5.51 -3.01 -6.93
N TYR A 243 -6.11 -3.59 -5.89
CA TYR A 243 -7.50 -3.41 -5.54
C TYR A 243 -7.72 -2.15 -4.72
N LEU A 244 -8.52 -1.23 -5.27
CA LEU A 244 -9.08 -0.10 -4.55
C LEU A 244 -10.55 -0.38 -4.20
N PHE A 245 -10.87 -0.33 -2.92
CA PHE A 245 -12.25 -0.37 -2.43
C PHE A 245 -12.68 0.96 -1.84
N GLN A 246 -13.99 1.17 -1.78
CA GLN A 246 -14.64 2.24 -1.03
C GLN A 246 -15.57 1.63 0.01
N LYS A 247 -15.52 2.15 1.24
CA LYS A 247 -16.46 1.76 2.29
C LYS A 247 -17.82 2.42 2.05
N ILE A 248 -18.88 1.63 1.97
CA ILE A 248 -20.25 2.09 1.70
C ILE A 248 -21.19 1.98 2.90
N LYS A 249 -20.82 1.22 3.93
CA LYS A 249 -21.56 1.08 5.19
C LYS A 249 -20.63 1.22 6.38
#